data_AF-A0A932ZS02-F1
#
_entry.id   AF-A0A932ZS02-F1
#
_cell.length_a   1.000
_cell.length_b   1.000
_cell.length_c   1.000
_cell.angle_alpha   90.00
_cell.angle_beta   90.00
_cell.angle_gamma   90.00
#
_symmetry.space_group_name_H-M   'P 1'
#
loop_
_entity.id
_entity.type
_entity.pdbx_description
1 polymer ?
#
loop_
_entity_poly.entity_id
_entity_poly.type
_entity_poly.pdbx_seq_one_letter_code
_entity_poly.pdbx_strand_id
1 'polypeptide(L)'
;MPTVLVAGTWGGFNAGDWWRPGSPFAREAGRNGVRLLAPDDPFRWSTRLDGIIGDNGEWELSGEVLKWYCHAKAPGEPVNLIAHSHGGQVAAYAAARGLRVSTLITIATPVRRDMEPVYSRASGSISGRWVHIHTGRRDRWQWLGGLGDGLLGVRREMPAPARNVLEPGRDHTSLLDPALWTERGWWKLAGEAGS
;
A
#
# COMPACT_ATOMS: atom_id res chain seq x y z
N MET A 1 -14.78 -7.71 1.42
CA MET A 1 -13.64 -8.60 1.79
C MET A 1 -12.85 -7.94 2.92
N PRO A 2 -12.15 -8.72 3.77
CA PRO A 2 -11.29 -8.14 4.81
C PRO A 2 -10.13 -7.32 4.20
N THR A 3 -9.85 -6.16 4.78
CA THR A 3 -8.88 -5.19 4.26
C THR A 3 -7.77 -4.93 5.28
N VAL A 4 -6.53 -4.97 4.82
CA VAL A 4 -5.36 -4.57 5.61
C VAL A 4 -4.87 -3.20 5.15
N LEU A 5 -4.67 -2.30 6.09
CA LEU A 5 -3.98 -1.03 5.86
C LEU A 5 -2.49 -1.23 6.13
N VAL A 6 -1.63 -0.91 5.16
CA VAL A 6 -0.19 -1.13 5.23
C VAL A 6 0.52 0.22 5.25
N ALA A 7 1.09 0.56 6.40
CA ALA A 7 1.80 1.81 6.64
C ALA A 7 3.01 1.99 5.70
N GLY A 8 3.34 3.25 5.41
CA GLY A 8 4.61 3.62 4.78
C GLY A 8 5.79 3.61 5.74
N THR A 9 6.96 3.99 5.22
CA THR A 9 8.16 4.21 6.04
C THR A 9 7.94 5.34 7.04
N TRP A 10 8.54 5.19 8.21
CA TRP A 10 8.35 6.07 9.37
C TRP A 10 6.89 6.23 9.80
N GLY A 11 6.01 5.34 9.32
CA GLY A 11 4.69 5.21 9.89
C GLY A 11 4.84 5.01 11.39
N GLY A 12 4.30 5.95 12.16
CA GLY A 12 4.30 5.86 13.60
C GLY A 12 3.43 4.70 14.07
N PHE A 13 3.52 4.47 15.38
CA PHE A 13 2.61 3.60 16.11
C PHE A 13 1.66 4.40 16.99
N ASN A 14 1.50 5.69 16.72
CA ASN A 14 0.62 6.59 17.46
C ASN A 14 -0.84 6.32 17.06
N ALA A 15 -1.78 6.57 17.96
CA ALA A 15 -3.20 6.32 17.70
C ALA A 15 -3.77 7.12 16.50
N GLY A 16 -3.11 8.23 16.13
CA GLY A 16 -3.52 9.09 15.02
C GLY A 16 -3.01 8.67 13.64
N ASP A 17 -2.11 7.69 13.54
CA ASP A 17 -1.55 7.28 12.26
C ASP A 17 -2.64 6.69 11.35
N TRP A 18 -2.63 7.06 10.07
CA TRP A 18 -3.76 6.83 9.14
C TRP A 18 -4.20 5.36 9.05
N TRP A 19 -3.25 4.42 9.19
CA TRP A 19 -3.49 2.99 9.08
C TRP A 19 -4.04 2.36 10.36
N ARG A 20 -4.02 3.11 11.49
CA ARG A 20 -4.51 2.62 12.76
C ARG A 20 -6.03 2.51 12.77
N PRO A 21 -6.58 1.43 13.33
CA PRO A 21 -7.98 1.36 13.74
C PRO A 21 -8.34 2.57 14.58
N GLY A 22 -9.43 3.25 14.21
CA GLY A 22 -9.86 4.47 14.88
C GLY A 22 -9.24 5.77 14.36
N SER A 23 -8.25 5.75 13.46
CA SER A 23 -7.78 6.96 12.78
C SER A 23 -8.90 7.61 11.93
N PRO A 24 -8.80 8.90 11.55
CA PRO A 24 -9.76 9.52 10.65
C PRO A 24 -9.98 8.73 9.35
N PHE A 25 -8.90 8.24 8.74
CA PHE A 25 -8.95 7.45 7.51
C PHE A 25 -9.61 6.08 7.72
N ALA A 26 -9.21 5.34 8.76
CA ALA A 26 -9.76 4.02 9.05
C ALA A 26 -11.26 4.08 9.41
N ARG A 27 -11.68 5.09 10.17
CA ARG A 27 -13.10 5.30 10.49
C ARG A 27 -13.92 5.61 9.24
N GLU A 28 -13.41 6.48 8.38
CA GLU A 28 -14.12 6.85 7.16
C GLU A 28 -14.17 5.69 6.16
N ALA A 29 -13.10 4.89 6.06
CA ALA A 29 -13.11 3.64 5.31
C ALA A 29 -14.23 2.70 5.79
N GLY A 30 -14.35 2.50 7.11
CA GLY A 30 -15.40 1.68 7.72
C GLY A 30 -16.81 2.19 7.42
N ARG A 31 -17.05 3.50 7.49
CA ARG A 31 -18.33 4.14 7.11
C ARG A 31 -18.69 3.91 5.64
N ASN A 32 -17.69 3.79 4.78
CA ASN A 32 -17.85 3.52 3.35
C ASN A 32 -17.76 2.03 3.00
N GLY A 33 -17.97 1.13 3.99
CA GLY A 33 -18.11 -0.31 3.76
C GLY A 33 -16.80 -1.10 3.68
N VAL A 34 -15.65 -0.49 3.97
CA VAL A 34 -14.37 -1.21 4.06
C VAL A 34 -14.30 -1.97 5.38
N ARG A 35 -14.28 -3.31 5.32
CA ARG A 35 -14.13 -4.18 6.50
C ARG A 35 -12.65 -4.34 6.84
N LEU A 36 -12.17 -3.70 7.90
CA LEU A 36 -10.78 -3.88 8.36
C LEU A 36 -10.55 -5.30 8.90
N LEU A 37 -9.41 -5.90 8.56
CA LEU A 37 -8.98 -7.18 9.10
C LEU A 37 -8.38 -6.99 10.50
N ALA A 38 -8.94 -7.69 11.50
CA ALA A 38 -8.50 -7.67 12.89
C ALA A 38 -8.25 -6.24 13.43
N PRO A 39 -9.28 -5.39 13.54
CA PRO A 39 -9.13 -4.01 14.00
C PRO A 39 -8.55 -3.89 15.43
N ASP A 40 -8.63 -4.94 16.25
CA ASP A 40 -8.01 -4.94 17.59
C ASP A 40 -6.53 -5.35 17.57
N ASP A 41 -6.07 -5.95 16.46
CA ASP A 41 -4.70 -6.42 16.26
C ASP A 41 -4.25 -6.14 14.82
N PRO A 42 -4.14 -4.87 14.40
CA PRO A 42 -3.85 -4.51 13.03
C PRO A 42 -2.41 -4.88 12.66
N PHE A 43 -2.19 -5.24 11.39
CA PHE A 43 -0.87 -5.53 10.86
C PHE A 43 0.12 -4.40 11.13
N ARG A 44 1.34 -4.77 11.54
CA ARG A 44 2.46 -3.86 11.81
C ARG A 44 3.72 -4.44 11.19
N TRP A 45 4.58 -3.56 10.70
CA TRP A 45 5.92 -3.90 10.26
C TRP A 45 6.90 -2.84 10.76
N SER A 46 8.20 -3.00 10.53
CA SER A 46 9.23 -2.14 11.12
C SER A 46 9.14 -0.67 10.70
N THR A 47 8.45 -0.39 9.58
CA THR A 47 8.38 0.92 8.90
C THR A 47 9.76 1.52 8.60
N ARG A 48 10.81 0.70 8.68
CA ARG A 48 12.16 1.12 8.34
C ARG A 48 12.27 1.35 6.85
N LEU A 49 12.96 2.43 6.51
CA LEU A 49 13.41 2.64 5.16
C LEU A 49 14.56 1.64 4.92
N ASP A 50 14.39 0.81 3.90
CA ASP A 50 15.38 -0.14 3.43
C ASP A 50 15.59 0.07 1.93
N GLY A 51 16.53 -0.61 1.29
CA GLY A 51 16.65 -0.59 -0.16
C GLY A 51 17.02 0.76 -0.78
N ILE A 52 17.55 1.71 0.00
CA ILE A 52 18.21 2.89 -0.59
C ILE A 52 19.49 2.46 -1.32
N ILE A 53 20.16 1.41 -0.82
CA ILE A 53 21.30 0.74 -1.46
C ILE A 53 21.12 -0.78 -1.37
N GLY A 54 20.69 -1.39 -2.48
CA GLY A 54 20.99 -2.79 -2.83
C GLY A 54 20.24 -3.93 -2.13
N ASP A 55 19.74 -3.76 -0.91
CA ASP A 55 19.04 -4.83 -0.18
C ASP A 55 17.62 -4.40 0.20
N ASN A 56 16.62 -5.21 -0.17
CA ASN A 56 15.21 -4.99 0.15
C ASN A 56 14.75 -5.93 1.28
N GLY A 57 15.69 -6.52 2.02
CA GLY A 57 15.46 -7.58 3.01
C GLY A 57 14.38 -7.24 4.05
N GLU A 58 14.29 -6.01 4.53
CA GLU A 58 13.25 -5.59 5.48
C GLU A 58 11.85 -5.61 4.83
N TRP A 59 11.73 -5.14 3.59
CA TRP A 59 10.44 -5.14 2.88
C TRP A 59 10.03 -6.54 2.48
N GLU A 60 10.99 -7.35 2.06
CA GLU A 60 10.80 -8.74 1.73
C GLU A 60 10.35 -9.53 2.97
N LEU A 61 11.08 -9.43 4.08
CA LEU A 61 10.71 -10.03 5.37
C LEU A 61 9.33 -9.56 5.83
N SER A 62 9.07 -8.26 5.80
CA SER A 62 7.77 -7.69 6.18
C SER A 62 6.64 -8.19 5.29
N GLY A 63 6.91 -8.44 4.00
CA GLY A 63 5.96 -9.05 3.08
C GLY A 63 5.63 -10.49 3.44
N GLU A 64 6.61 -11.27 3.93
CA GLU A 64 6.34 -12.62 4.47
C GLU A 64 5.48 -12.55 5.73
N VAL A 65 5.80 -11.63 6.64
CA VAL A 65 5.03 -11.42 7.86
C VAL A 65 3.60 -10.99 7.52
N LEU A 66 3.40 -10.11 6.53
CA LEU A 66 2.07 -9.72 6.05
C LEU A 66 1.30 -10.91 5.49
N LYS A 67 1.94 -11.76 4.67
CA LYS A 67 1.32 -12.98 4.15
C LYS A 67 0.80 -13.86 5.28
N TRP A 68 1.65 -14.17 6.26
CA TRP A 68 1.28 -15.04 7.37
C TRP A 68 0.28 -14.41 8.33
N TYR A 69 0.37 -13.11 8.56
CA TYR A 69 -0.65 -12.35 9.29
C TYR A 69 -2.03 -12.55 8.64
N CYS A 70 -2.14 -12.36 7.33
CA CYS A 70 -3.39 -12.57 6.61
C CYS A 70 -3.86 -14.03 6.66
N HIS A 71 -2.97 -15.01 6.50
CA HIS A 71 -3.34 -16.42 6.65
C HIS A 71 -3.85 -16.77 8.05
N ALA A 72 -3.27 -16.20 9.10
CA ALA A 72 -3.69 -16.43 10.47
C ALA A 72 -5.03 -15.76 10.80
N LYS A 73 -5.26 -14.54 10.27
CA LYS A 73 -6.45 -13.73 10.62
C LYS A 73 -7.63 -13.91 9.66
N ALA A 74 -7.39 -14.38 8.44
CA ALA A 74 -8.40 -14.61 7.39
C ALA A 74 -8.09 -15.91 6.61
N PRO A 75 -8.12 -17.08 7.28
CA PRO A 75 -7.68 -18.34 6.68
C PRO A 75 -8.51 -18.70 5.44
N GLY A 76 -7.83 -18.91 4.31
CA GLY A 76 -8.45 -19.31 3.04
C GLY A 76 -9.17 -18.18 2.27
N GLU A 77 -9.31 -16.99 2.87
CA GLU A 77 -9.97 -15.84 2.25
C GLU A 77 -8.97 -14.94 1.49
N PRO A 78 -9.30 -14.46 0.28
CA PRO A 78 -8.56 -13.35 -0.30
C PRO A 78 -8.77 -12.06 0.50
N VAL A 79 -7.73 -11.25 0.61
CA VAL A 79 -7.76 -9.97 1.32
C VAL A 79 -7.67 -8.79 0.35
N ASN A 80 -8.10 -7.62 0.80
CA ASN A 80 -7.77 -6.34 0.17
C ASN A 80 -6.58 -5.70 0.90
N LEU A 81 -5.72 -5.03 0.16
CA LEU A 81 -4.58 -4.29 0.69
C LEU A 81 -4.69 -2.82 0.27
N ILE A 82 -4.57 -1.90 1.22
CA ILE A 82 -4.40 -0.48 0.96
C ILE A 82 -3.05 -0.09 1.55
N ALA A 83 -2.08 0.22 0.70
CA ALA A 83 -0.69 0.40 1.09
C ALA A 83 -0.19 1.78 0.69
N HIS A 84 0.48 2.48 1.60
CA HIS A 84 1.02 3.81 1.36
C HIS A 84 2.54 3.79 1.25
N SER A 85 3.09 4.61 0.35
CA SER A 85 4.54 4.81 0.19
C SER A 85 5.26 3.47 0.05
N HIS A 86 6.34 3.24 0.80
CA HIS A 86 7.09 1.97 0.83
C HIS A 86 6.31 0.78 1.41
N GLY A 87 5.18 1.00 2.09
CA GLY A 87 4.24 -0.07 2.42
C GLY A 87 3.73 -0.80 1.17
N GLY A 88 3.72 -0.13 0.01
CA GLY A 88 3.43 -0.77 -1.27
C GLY A 88 4.44 -1.84 -1.67
N GLN A 89 5.72 -1.71 -1.26
CA GLN A 89 6.74 -2.74 -1.49
C GLN A 89 6.47 -3.98 -0.65
N VAL A 90 6.12 -3.78 0.63
CA VAL A 90 5.71 -4.85 1.54
C VAL A 90 4.49 -5.60 1.00
N ALA A 91 3.47 -4.87 0.54
CA ALA A 91 2.28 -5.46 -0.07
C ALA A 91 2.60 -6.25 -1.35
N ALA A 92 3.49 -5.72 -2.21
CA ALA A 92 3.94 -6.41 -3.41
C ALA A 92 4.70 -7.71 -3.08
N TYR A 93 5.60 -7.69 -2.10
CA TYR A 93 6.29 -8.91 -1.65
C TYR A 93 5.33 -9.96 -1.09
N ALA A 94 4.35 -9.54 -0.29
CA ALA A 94 3.34 -10.46 0.25
C ALA A 94 2.56 -11.16 -0.87
N ALA A 95 2.07 -10.38 -1.85
CA ALA A 95 1.39 -10.91 -3.03
C ALA A 95 2.30 -11.81 -3.87
N ALA A 96 3.53 -11.39 -4.16
CA ALA A 96 4.50 -12.17 -4.93
C ALA A 96 4.87 -13.52 -4.26
N ARG A 97 4.65 -13.65 -2.95
CA ARG A 97 4.87 -14.87 -2.16
C ARG A 97 3.61 -15.70 -1.93
N GLY A 98 2.55 -15.42 -2.67
CA GLY A 98 1.34 -16.24 -2.71
C GLY A 98 0.22 -15.77 -1.78
N LEU A 99 0.30 -14.58 -1.19
CA LEU A 99 -0.88 -13.98 -0.55
C LEU A 99 -1.96 -13.75 -1.62
N ARG A 100 -3.13 -14.36 -1.44
CA ARG A 100 -4.29 -14.15 -2.31
C ARG A 100 -4.85 -12.76 -2.05
N VAL A 101 -4.69 -11.86 -3.01
CA VAL A 101 -5.17 -10.48 -2.93
C VAL A 101 -6.31 -10.30 -3.91
N SER A 102 -7.46 -9.83 -3.46
CA SER A 102 -8.53 -9.44 -4.39
C SER A 102 -8.26 -8.06 -4.95
N THR A 103 -8.05 -7.07 -4.07
CA THR A 103 -7.73 -5.70 -4.46
C THR A 103 -6.44 -5.24 -3.82
N LEU A 104 -5.51 -4.73 -4.62
CA LEU A 104 -4.33 -3.99 -4.15
C LEU A 104 -4.47 -2.51 -4.54
N ILE A 105 -4.57 -1.62 -3.55
CA ILE A 105 -4.46 -0.17 -3.74
C ILE A 105 -3.11 0.26 -3.18
N THR A 106 -2.27 0.83 -4.04
CA THR A 106 -1.00 1.45 -3.65
C THR A 106 -1.13 2.96 -3.77
N ILE A 107 -0.66 3.70 -2.77
CA ILE A 107 -0.83 5.15 -2.66
C ILE A 107 0.56 5.77 -2.53
N ALA A 108 0.96 6.59 -3.50
CA ALA A 108 2.26 7.26 -3.51
C ALA A 108 3.47 6.31 -3.34
N THR A 109 3.34 5.05 -3.73
CA THR A 109 4.44 4.07 -3.70
C THR A 109 5.49 4.43 -4.75
N PRO A 110 6.78 4.57 -4.39
CA PRO A 110 7.83 4.80 -5.38
C PRO A 110 8.03 3.54 -6.23
N VAL A 111 7.82 3.62 -7.54
CA VAL A 111 7.94 2.46 -8.44
C VAL A 111 9.39 2.27 -8.83
N ARG A 112 10.12 1.46 -8.06
CA ARG A 112 11.56 1.20 -8.26
C ARG A 112 11.79 0.07 -9.27
N ARG A 113 12.80 0.22 -10.14
CA ARG A 113 13.15 -0.76 -11.19
C ARG A 113 13.53 -2.14 -10.65
N ASP A 114 14.25 -2.20 -9.54
CA ASP A 114 14.64 -3.45 -8.88
C ASP A 114 13.45 -4.25 -8.34
N MET A 115 12.29 -3.60 -8.15
CA MET A 115 11.05 -4.24 -7.74
C MET A 115 10.22 -4.77 -8.92
N GLU A 116 10.59 -4.52 -10.18
CA GLU A 116 9.85 -4.99 -11.37
C GLU A 116 9.59 -6.51 -11.35
N PRO A 117 10.57 -7.38 -11.02
CA PRO A 117 10.31 -8.82 -10.89
C PRO A 117 9.30 -9.15 -9.79
N VAL A 118 9.29 -8.39 -8.69
CA VAL A 118 8.36 -8.57 -7.58
C VAL A 118 6.96 -8.15 -8.00
N TYR A 119 6.81 -7.00 -8.65
CA TYR A 119 5.51 -6.54 -9.17
C TYR A 119 4.93 -7.52 -10.19
N SER A 120 5.77 -8.07 -11.08
CA SER A 120 5.34 -9.06 -12.07
C SER A 120 4.87 -10.37 -11.43
N ARG A 121 5.42 -10.78 -10.28
CA ARG A 121 4.94 -11.95 -9.54
C ARG A 121 3.69 -11.63 -8.73
N ALA A 122 3.66 -10.45 -8.11
CA ALA A 122 2.52 -9.96 -7.34
C ALA A 122 1.25 -9.89 -8.18
N SER A 123 1.34 -9.42 -9.43
CA SER A 123 0.20 -9.33 -10.34
C SER A 123 -0.49 -10.68 -10.58
N GLY A 124 0.26 -11.79 -10.62
CA GLY A 124 -0.30 -13.13 -10.74
C GLY A 124 -1.10 -13.61 -9.52
N SER A 125 -0.92 -12.98 -8.35
CA SER A 125 -1.64 -13.30 -7.11
C SER A 125 -2.78 -12.33 -6.80
N ILE A 126 -2.97 -11.31 -7.64
CA ILE A 126 -4.05 -10.32 -7.52
C ILE A 126 -5.19 -10.75 -8.44
N SER A 127 -6.27 -11.30 -7.87
CA SER A 127 -7.38 -11.88 -8.65
C SER A 127 -8.39 -10.84 -9.14
N GLY A 128 -8.45 -9.66 -8.52
CA GLY A 128 -9.39 -8.60 -8.87
C GLY A 128 -8.69 -7.44 -9.58
N ARG A 129 -8.22 -6.46 -8.82
CA ARG A 129 -7.67 -5.22 -9.37
C ARG A 129 -6.46 -4.71 -8.60
N TRP A 130 -5.51 -4.14 -9.34
CA TRP A 130 -4.43 -3.33 -8.78
C TRP A 130 -4.64 -1.88 -9.22
N VAL A 131 -4.82 -0.97 -8.26
CA VAL A 131 -4.88 0.48 -8.50
C VAL A 131 -3.67 1.15 -7.85
N HIS A 132 -2.99 2.01 -8.59
CA HIS A 132 -1.91 2.84 -8.09
C HIS A 132 -2.32 4.31 -8.13
N ILE A 133 -2.57 4.91 -6.97
CA ILE A 133 -2.91 6.31 -6.82
C ILE A 133 -1.62 7.08 -6.56
N HIS A 134 -1.30 8.06 -7.40
CA HIS A 134 -0.08 8.85 -7.27
C HIS A 134 -0.36 10.32 -7.59
N THR A 135 0.52 11.21 -7.14
CA THR A 135 0.46 12.63 -7.50
C THR A 135 1.35 12.93 -8.71
N GLY A 136 1.29 14.17 -9.19
CA GLY A 136 2.16 14.68 -10.26
C GLY A 136 3.57 15.07 -9.79
N ARG A 137 4.37 15.65 -10.69
CA ARG A 137 5.80 16.02 -10.45
C ARG A 137 6.09 16.89 -9.22
N ARG A 138 5.07 17.48 -8.58
CA ARG A 138 5.22 18.35 -7.39
C ARG A 138 5.22 17.60 -6.06
N ASP A 139 5.15 16.26 -6.06
CA ASP A 139 5.52 15.48 -4.88
C ASP A 139 7.03 15.55 -4.61
N ARG A 140 7.43 16.72 -4.08
CA ARG A 140 8.76 17.10 -3.64
C ARG A 140 8.74 17.30 -2.14
N TRP A 141 8.11 16.40 -1.38
CA TRP A 141 8.56 16.26 0.00
C TRP A 141 10.01 15.81 -0.12
N GLN A 142 10.95 16.67 0.29
CA GLN A 142 12.38 16.48 0.07
C GLN A 142 12.81 15.09 0.60
N TRP A 143 12.80 14.12 -0.30
CA TRP A 143 13.95 13.25 -0.44
C TRP A 143 14.27 12.37 0.78
N LEU A 144 13.29 11.99 1.61
CA LEU A 144 13.48 11.31 2.91
C LEU A 144 14.69 11.83 3.75
N GLY A 145 15.11 13.10 3.58
CA GLY A 145 16.31 13.66 4.21
C GLY A 145 17.63 13.07 3.69
N GLY A 146 18.27 13.76 2.74
CA GLY A 146 19.71 13.67 2.47
C GLY A 146 20.39 12.29 2.49
N LEU A 147 20.07 11.35 1.58
CA LEU A 147 21.03 10.38 1.00
C LEU A 147 20.38 9.50 -0.09
N GLY A 148 20.86 9.61 -1.33
CA GLY A 148 20.41 8.83 -2.51
C GLY A 148 20.32 9.53 -3.88
N ASP A 149 21.16 10.54 -4.21
CA ASP A 149 21.00 11.53 -5.33
C ASP A 149 21.55 10.96 -6.63
N GLY A 150 21.19 9.71 -6.91
CA GLY A 150 21.76 8.98 -8.04
C GLY A 150 20.98 7.79 -8.59
N LEU A 151 19.78 7.44 -8.13
CA LEU A 151 19.09 6.23 -8.62
C LEU A 151 18.23 6.49 -9.87
N LEU A 152 18.91 6.42 -11.02
CA LEU A 152 18.33 6.04 -12.31
C LEU A 152 17.31 4.89 -12.12
N GLY A 153 16.00 5.13 -12.30
CA GLY A 153 15.01 4.04 -12.42
C GLY A 153 13.77 4.07 -11.52
N VAL A 154 13.52 5.14 -10.75
CA VAL A 154 12.22 5.30 -10.08
C VAL A 154 11.20 5.93 -11.03
N ARG A 155 10.04 5.27 -11.20
CA ARG A 155 8.90 5.72 -11.99
C ARG A 155 7.73 6.07 -11.05
N ARG A 156 6.75 6.81 -11.58
CA ARG A 156 5.50 7.15 -10.88
C ARG A 156 4.37 6.19 -11.19
N GLU A 157 4.44 5.53 -12.34
CA GLU A 157 3.41 4.60 -12.78
C GLU A 157 3.86 3.17 -12.49
N MET A 158 2.97 2.43 -11.83
CA MET A 158 3.13 1.01 -11.58
C MET A 158 2.98 0.27 -12.92
N PRO A 159 3.78 -0.76 -13.21
CA PRO A 159 3.63 -1.52 -14.45
C PRO A 159 2.26 -2.20 -14.54
N ALA A 160 1.85 -2.52 -15.78
CA ALA A 160 0.64 -3.31 -16.03
C ALA A 160 0.69 -4.63 -15.23
N PRO A 161 -0.45 -5.13 -14.70
CA PRO A 161 -1.82 -4.69 -14.98
C PRO A 161 -2.35 -3.57 -14.07
N ALA A 162 -1.49 -2.90 -13.30
CA ALA A 162 -1.96 -1.84 -12.41
C ALA A 162 -2.61 -0.68 -13.18
N ARG A 163 -3.79 -0.24 -12.73
CA ARG A 163 -4.43 0.99 -13.18
C ARG A 163 -3.82 2.16 -12.42
N ASN A 164 -3.11 3.02 -13.12
CA ASN A 164 -2.56 4.26 -12.54
C ASN A 164 -3.63 5.36 -12.51
N VAL A 165 -3.77 6.02 -11.36
CA VAL A 165 -4.68 7.14 -11.10
C VAL A 165 -3.85 8.32 -10.63
N LEU A 166 -3.74 9.34 -11.48
CA LEU A 166 -3.06 10.59 -11.17
C LEU A 166 -4.01 11.55 -10.44
N GLU A 167 -3.62 11.99 -9.24
CA GLU A 167 -4.29 13.07 -8.51
C GLU A 167 -3.37 14.33 -8.48
N PRO A 168 -3.63 15.32 -9.35
CA PRO A 168 -2.77 16.49 -9.48
C PRO A 168 -2.93 17.46 -8.29
N GLY A 169 -1.87 18.22 -7.99
CA GLY A 169 -1.91 19.31 -7.00
C GLY A 169 -1.92 18.86 -5.55
N ARG A 170 -1.74 17.56 -5.29
CA ARG A 170 -1.65 16.96 -3.95
C ARG A 170 -0.20 16.64 -3.59
N ASP A 171 0.08 16.58 -2.29
CA ASP A 171 1.29 16.02 -1.73
C ASP A 171 1.11 14.55 -1.30
N HIS A 172 2.22 13.90 -0.99
CA HIS A 172 2.40 12.48 -0.71
C HIS A 172 1.49 11.96 0.41
N THR A 173 1.22 12.81 1.40
CA THR A 173 0.40 12.47 2.57
C THR A 173 -1.04 12.91 2.41
N SER A 174 -1.29 13.97 1.66
CA SER A 174 -2.65 14.45 1.38
C SER A 174 -3.47 13.46 0.56
N LEU A 175 -2.84 12.48 -0.10
CA LEU A 175 -3.53 11.34 -0.70
C LEU A 175 -4.18 10.39 0.32
N LEU A 176 -3.89 10.56 1.61
CA LEU A 176 -4.53 9.86 2.72
C LEU A 176 -5.60 10.73 3.40
N ASP A 177 -6.01 11.85 2.78
CA ASP A 177 -7.16 12.62 3.23
C ASP A 177 -8.46 11.82 3.00
N PRO A 178 -9.22 11.50 4.05
CA PRO A 178 -10.47 10.74 3.91
C PRO A 178 -11.53 11.49 3.09
N ALA A 179 -11.55 12.83 3.16
CA ALA A 179 -12.50 13.64 2.38
C ALA A 179 -12.23 13.52 0.88
N LEU A 180 -10.94 13.51 0.50
CA LEU A 180 -10.52 13.28 -0.88
C LEU A 180 -10.95 11.89 -1.37
N TRP A 181 -10.78 10.85 -0.56
CA TRP A 181 -11.21 9.49 -0.92
C TRP A 181 -12.72 9.39 -1.14
N THR A 182 -13.49 10.08 -0.32
CA THR A 182 -14.95 10.18 -0.47
C THR A 182 -15.32 10.94 -1.74
N GLU A 183 -14.71 12.11 -1.98
CA GLU A 183 -14.93 12.93 -3.19
C GLU A 183 -14.65 12.14 -4.48
N ARG A 184 -13.55 11.37 -4.48
CA ARG A 184 -13.12 10.57 -5.63
C ARG A 184 -13.79 9.20 -5.73
N GLY A 185 -14.59 8.82 -4.73
CA GLY A 185 -15.25 7.51 -4.66
C GLY A 185 -14.27 6.33 -4.55
N TRP A 186 -13.05 6.55 -4.07
CA TRP A 186 -12.00 5.52 -4.02
C TRP A 186 -12.30 4.41 -3.02
N TRP A 187 -13.16 4.65 -2.02
CA TRP A 187 -13.62 3.59 -1.11
C TRP A 187 -14.26 2.41 -1.84
N LYS A 188 -14.97 2.67 -2.95
CA LYS A 188 -15.61 1.63 -3.77
C LYS A 188 -14.59 0.68 -4.40
N LEU A 189 -13.36 1.15 -4.65
CA LEU A 189 -12.28 0.31 -5.15
C LEU A 189 -11.93 -0.82 -4.16
N ALA A 190 -12.02 -0.56 -2.85
CA ALA A 190 -11.76 -1.51 -1.78
C ALA A 190 -13.02 -2.25 -1.28
N GLY A 191 -14.22 -1.71 -1.54
CA GLY A 191 -15.49 -2.27 -1.06
C GLY A 191 -16.17 -3.26 -2.02
N GLU A 192 -16.01 -3.09 -3.34
CA GLU A 192 -16.62 -3.96 -4.34
C GLU A 192 -15.81 -5.25 -4.50
N ALA A 193 -16.42 -6.39 -4.14
CA ALA A 193 -15.92 -7.66 -4.63
C ALA A 193 -16.03 -7.64 -6.17
N GLY A 194 -14.96 -8.01 -6.87
CA GLY A 194 -15.06 -8.23 -8.30
C GLY A 194 -16.17 -9.25 -8.56
N SER A 195 -17.21 -8.82 -9.26
CA SER A 195 -18.26 -9.67 -9.84
C SER A 195 -17.67 -10.55 -10.93
#